data_AF-A0A3B8SXL1-F1
#
_entry.id   AF-A0A3B8SXL1-F1
#
_cell.length_a   1.000
_cell.length_b   1.000
_cell.length_c   1.000
_cell.angle_alpha   90.00
_cell.angle_beta   90.00
_cell.angle_gamma   90.00
#
_symmetry.space_group_name_H-M   'P 1'
#
loop_
_entity.id
_entity.type
_entity.pdbx_description
1 polymer ?
#
loop_
_entity_poly.entity_id
_entity_poly.type
_entity_poly.pdbx_seq_one_letter_code
_entity_poly.pdbx_strand_id
1 'polypeptide(L)'
;LPDALAELTKEFPGVRESAILSTCNRTELFLAIDGENEPEVIQWLASYHAVEADALAPHIYSFKHLKAAQHMMRVASGLDSLVLGEPQILGQFKDAIRTARDALTCGTELEQAFSKVL
;
A
#
# COMPACT_ATOMS: atom_id res chain seq x y z
N LEU A 1 -10.18 1.54 -7.42
CA LEU A 1 -9.25 1.84 -6.30
C LEU A 1 -9.92 2.65 -5.20
N PRO A 2 -10.62 3.77 -5.45
CA PRO A 2 -11.31 4.51 -4.37
C PRO A 2 -12.27 3.64 -3.55
N ASP A 3 -13.08 2.81 -4.22
CA ASP A 3 -14.01 1.90 -3.53
C ASP A 3 -13.28 0.86 -2.66
N ALA A 4 -12.15 0.33 -3.15
CA ALA A 4 -11.33 -0.65 -2.43
C ALA A 4 -10.67 -0.05 -1.18
N LEU A 5 -10.26 1.22 -1.25
CA LEU A 5 -9.74 1.96 -0.10
C LEU A 5 -10.82 2.19 0.95
N ALA A 6 -12.00 2.62 0.52
CA ALA A 6 -13.14 2.83 1.41
C ALA A 6 -13.61 1.52 2.06
N GLU A 7 -13.58 0.41 1.32
CA GLU A 7 -13.87 -0.93 1.80
C GLU A 7 -12.88 -1.37 2.88
N LEU A 8 -11.56 -1.27 2.62
CA LEU A 8 -10.51 -1.60 3.60
C LEU A 8 -10.69 -0.87 4.94
N THR A 9 -10.87 0.45 4.91
CA THR A 9 -11.00 1.25 6.14
C THR A 9 -12.33 0.97 6.86
N LYS A 10 -13.37 0.55 6.14
CA LYS A 10 -14.69 0.26 6.72
C LYS A 10 -14.81 -1.16 7.26
N GLU A 11 -14.26 -2.15 6.56
CA GLU A 11 -14.32 -3.56 6.93
C GLU A 11 -13.33 -3.92 8.03
N PHE A 12 -12.21 -3.21 8.11
CA PHE A 12 -11.18 -3.44 9.13
C PHE A 12 -11.06 -2.22 10.05
N PRO A 13 -11.79 -2.17 11.17
CA PRO A 13 -11.78 -1.01 12.09
C PRO A 13 -10.39 -0.67 12.65
N GLY A 14 -9.46 -1.62 12.65
CA GLY A 14 -8.07 -1.37 13.03
C GLY A 14 -7.23 -0.75 11.92
N VAL A 15 -7.68 -0.69 10.67
CA VAL A 15 -7.00 0.05 9.59
C VAL A 15 -7.48 1.51 9.65
N ARG A 16 -6.68 2.38 10.25
CA ARG A 16 -7.00 3.80 10.41
C ARG A 16 -6.73 4.60 9.14
N GLU A 17 -5.68 4.23 8.42
CA GLU A 17 -5.31 4.88 7.16
C GLU A 17 -4.88 3.82 6.14
N SER A 18 -5.21 4.04 4.87
CA SER A 18 -4.87 3.14 3.78
C SER A 18 -4.55 3.90 2.48
N ALA A 19 -3.56 3.39 1.75
CA ALA A 19 -3.24 3.79 0.38
C ALA A 19 -2.83 2.56 -0.44
N ILE A 20 -3.19 2.55 -1.73
CA ILE A 20 -2.89 1.45 -2.66
C ILE A 20 -2.04 1.98 -3.80
N LEU A 21 -0.86 1.39 -3.98
CA LEU A 21 -0.04 1.55 -5.18
C LEU A 21 -0.20 0.30 -6.04
N SER A 22 -0.85 0.43 -7.19
CA SER A 22 -0.95 -0.64 -8.17
C SER A 22 -0.19 -0.23 -9.44
N THR A 23 0.81 -1.00 -9.81
CA THR A 23 1.56 -0.85 -11.06
C THR A 23 1.44 -2.14 -11.87
N CYS A 24 2.13 -2.22 -13.01
CA CYS A 24 2.22 -3.47 -13.78
C CYS A 24 3.02 -4.57 -13.06
N ASN A 25 3.90 -4.21 -12.12
CA ASN A 25 4.86 -5.14 -11.52
C ASN A 25 4.58 -5.43 -10.04
N ARG A 26 3.77 -4.60 -9.38
CA ARG A 26 3.51 -4.71 -7.95
C ARG A 26 2.17 -4.10 -7.57
N THR A 27 1.57 -4.68 -6.55
CA THR A 27 0.48 -4.08 -5.80
C THR A 27 0.93 -3.98 -4.35
N GLU A 28 1.01 -2.77 -3.82
CA GLU A 28 1.43 -2.50 -2.45
C GLU A 28 0.30 -1.79 -1.69
N LEU A 29 0.02 -2.30 -0.49
CA LEU A 29 -0.88 -1.71 0.49
C LEU A 29 -0.04 -0.98 1.54
N PHE A 30 -0.23 0.32 1.69
CA PHE A 30 0.33 1.10 2.79
C PHE A 30 -0.76 1.36 3.81
N LEU A 31 -0.56 0.87 5.03
CA LEU A 31 -1.59 0.86 6.05
C LEU A 31 -1.05 1.43 7.36
N ALA A 32 -1.81 2.30 8.00
CA ALA A 32 -1.67 2.59 9.42
C ALA A 32 -2.68 1.71 10.16
N ILE A 33 -2.20 0.65 10.82
CA ILE A 33 -3.06 -0.32 11.50
C ILE A 33 -2.79 -0.36 13.00
N ASP A 34 -3.84 -0.54 13.77
CA ASP A 34 -3.79 -0.90 15.18
C ASP A 34 -3.94 -2.43 15.31
N GLY A 35 -3.00 -3.08 16.00
CA GLY A 35 -3.04 -4.53 16.27
C GLY A 35 -2.50 -5.42 15.14
N GLU A 36 -2.96 -6.67 15.10
CA GLU A 36 -2.46 -7.73 14.21
C GLU A 36 -3.49 -8.13 13.13
N ASN A 37 -4.15 -7.17 12.49
CA ASN A 37 -5.15 -7.45 11.43
C ASN A 37 -4.54 -7.82 10.07
N GLU A 38 -3.24 -8.06 10.02
CA GLU A 38 -2.50 -8.38 8.80
C GLU A 38 -3.05 -9.63 8.06
N PRO A 39 -3.37 -10.76 8.73
CA PRO A 39 -3.92 -11.92 8.05
C PRO A 39 -5.28 -11.64 7.39
N GLU A 40 -6.12 -10.84 8.03
CA GLU A 40 -7.45 -10.49 7.52
C GLU A 40 -7.37 -9.59 6.29
N VAL A 41 -6.42 -8.65 6.28
CA VAL A 41 -6.16 -7.79 5.11
C VAL A 41 -5.61 -8.62 3.95
N ILE A 42 -4.74 -9.61 4.20
CA ILE A 42 -4.24 -10.53 3.17
C ILE A 42 -5.40 -11.36 2.59
N GLN A 43 -6.28 -11.87 3.44
CA GLN A 43 -7.47 -12.61 3.03
C GLN A 43 -8.41 -11.75 2.18
N TRP A 44 -8.60 -10.49 2.57
CA TRP A 44 -9.35 -9.51 1.79
C TRP A 44 -8.71 -9.27 0.42
N LEU A 45 -7.38 -9.08 0.37
CA LEU A 45 -6.67 -8.85 -0.88
C LEU A 45 -6.81 -10.04 -1.84
N ALA A 46 -6.71 -11.26 -1.31
CA ALA A 46 -6.94 -12.48 -2.08
C ALA A 46 -8.36 -12.53 -2.66
N SER A 47 -9.36 -12.21 -1.82
CA SER A 47 -10.78 -12.16 -2.22
C SER A 47 -11.04 -11.07 -3.27
N TYR A 48 -10.47 -9.88 -3.10
CA TYR A 48 -10.56 -8.76 -4.03
C TYR A 48 -10.04 -9.12 -5.43
N HIS A 49 -8.95 -9.90 -5.49
CA HIS A 49 -8.36 -10.39 -6.74
C HIS A 49 -8.95 -11.73 -7.23
N ALA A 50 -9.94 -12.29 -6.53
CA ALA A 50 -10.53 -13.59 -6.81
C ALA A 50 -9.47 -14.71 -6.93
N VAL A 51 -8.49 -14.71 -6.02
CA VAL A 51 -7.46 -15.75 -5.90
C VAL A 51 -7.52 -16.42 -4.54
N GLU A 52 -7.08 -17.67 -4.47
CA GLU A 52 -6.96 -18.40 -3.20
C GLU A 52 -5.87 -17.78 -2.33
N ALA A 53 -6.15 -17.58 -1.04
CA ALA A 53 -5.20 -17.00 -0.10
C ALA A 53 -3.91 -17.83 0.01
N ASP A 54 -4.01 -19.16 -0.04
CA ASP A 54 -2.86 -20.07 -0.03
C ASP A 54 -1.98 -19.94 -1.29
N ALA A 55 -2.58 -19.57 -2.43
CA ALA A 55 -1.83 -19.29 -3.65
C ALA A 55 -1.13 -17.93 -3.60
N LEU A 56 -1.71 -16.96 -2.87
CA LEU A 56 -1.15 -15.63 -2.70
C LEU A 56 -0.05 -15.58 -1.62
N ALA A 57 -0.18 -16.37 -0.55
CA ALA A 57 0.69 -16.34 0.62
C ALA A 57 2.22 -16.39 0.32
N PRO A 58 2.73 -17.21 -0.62
CA PRO A 58 4.16 -17.23 -0.95
C PRO A 58 4.67 -15.95 -1.62
N HIS A 59 3.75 -15.11 -2.12
CA HIS A 59 4.04 -13.88 -2.85
C HIS A 59 3.79 -12.62 -2.01
N ILE A 60 3.34 -12.76 -0.76
CA ILE A 60 3.14 -11.64 0.15
C ILE A 60 4.46 -11.23 0.79
N TYR A 61 4.76 -9.94 0.66
CA TYR A 61 5.86 -9.27 1.37
C TYR A 61 5.26 -8.30 2.37
N SER A 62 5.51 -8.55 3.66
CA SER A 62 5.02 -7.71 4.75
C SER A 62 6.16 -7.05 5.49
N PHE A 63 6.06 -5.73 5.65
CA PHE A 63 7.04 -4.92 6.35
C PHE A 63 6.33 -4.05 7.39
N LYS A 64 6.94 -3.90 8.57
CA LYS A 64 6.41 -3.10 9.67
C LYS A 64 7.38 -1.98 10.06
N HIS A 65 6.82 -0.89 10.56
CA HIS A 65 7.55 0.24 11.14
C HIS A 65 8.70 0.73 10.24
N LEU A 66 9.94 0.72 10.75
CA LEU A 66 11.12 1.18 10.02
C LEU A 66 11.37 0.39 8.73
N LYS A 67 11.08 -0.91 8.69
CA LYS A 67 11.24 -1.72 7.48
C LYS A 67 10.25 -1.30 6.39
N ALA A 68 9.02 -0.93 6.78
CA ALA A 68 8.02 -0.42 5.85
C ALA A 68 8.47 0.92 5.26
N ALA A 69 8.97 1.84 6.10
CA ALA A 69 9.51 3.12 5.63
C ALA A 69 10.72 2.93 4.70
N GLN A 70 11.63 2.00 5.01
CA GLN A 70 12.77 1.66 4.15
C GLN A 70 12.34 1.10 2.79
N HIS A 71 11.35 0.21 2.79
CA HIS A 71 10.77 -0.33 1.56
C HIS A 71 10.15 0.78 0.71
N MET A 72 9.33 1.63 1.34
CA MET A 72 8.71 2.81 0.72
C MET A 72 9.75 3.73 0.05
N MET A 73 10.88 4.01 0.73
CA MET A 73 12.00 4.78 0.17
C MET A 73 12.63 4.12 -1.06
N ARG A 74 12.81 2.78 -1.06
CA ARG A 74 13.36 2.05 -2.20
C ARG A 74 12.43 2.08 -3.42
N VAL A 75 11.13 1.95 -3.18
CA VAL A 75 10.12 2.03 -4.24
C VAL A 75 10.10 3.43 -4.84
N ALA A 76 9.98 4.47 -4.01
CA ALA A 76 9.89 5.85 -4.49
C ALA A 76 11.15 6.34 -5.19
N SER A 77 12.34 5.90 -4.74
CA SER A 77 13.62 6.24 -5.41
C SER A 77 13.82 5.53 -6.76
N GLY A 78 12.89 4.67 -7.18
CA GLY A 78 12.99 3.93 -8.43
C GLY A 78 14.13 2.90 -8.45
N LEU A 79 14.73 2.60 -7.29
CA LEU A 79 15.77 1.58 -7.12
C LEU A 79 15.24 0.17 -7.41
N ASP A 80 13.92 0.00 -7.37
CA ASP A 80 13.20 -1.26 -7.57
C ASP A 80 12.47 -1.32 -8.93
N SER A 81 12.85 -0.46 -9.89
CA SER A 81 12.32 -0.42 -11.25
C SER A 81 13.12 -1.32 -12.22
N LEU A 82 12.43 -1.95 -13.18
CA LEU A 82 13.05 -2.71 -14.27
C LEU A 82 13.96 -1.84 -15.16
N VAL A 83 13.68 -0.54 -15.22
CA VAL A 83 14.55 0.49 -15.82
C VAL A 83 14.97 1.43 -14.70
N LEU A 84 16.24 1.31 -14.29
CA LEU A 84 16.81 2.10 -13.20
C LEU A 84 16.70 3.60 -13.52
N GLY A 85 15.96 4.35 -12.69
CA GLY A 85 15.84 5.81 -12.83
C GLY A 85 14.69 6.33 -13.70
N GLU A 86 13.75 5.50 -14.15
CA GLU A 86 12.54 6.02 -14.80
C GLU A 86 11.60 6.71 -13.79
N PRO A 87 11.19 7.97 -14.04
CA PRO A 87 10.35 8.74 -13.10
C PRO A 87 8.90 8.23 -12.97
N GLN A 88 8.56 7.14 -13.66
CA GLN A 88 7.19 6.60 -13.72
C GLN A 88 6.71 6.08 -12.37
N ILE A 89 7.56 5.42 -11.57
CA ILE A 89 7.17 4.93 -10.25
C ILE A 89 6.89 6.10 -9.30
N LEU A 90 7.72 7.14 -9.31
CA LEU A 90 7.51 8.32 -8.46
C LEU A 90 6.19 9.04 -8.80
N GLY A 91 5.84 9.11 -10.08
CA GLY A 91 4.55 9.63 -10.55
C GLY A 91 3.38 8.79 -10.04
N GLN A 92 3.43 7.48 -10.23
CA GLN A 92 2.41 6.54 -9.75
C GLN A 92 2.27 6.56 -8.23
N PHE A 93 3.37 6.74 -7.51
CA PHE A 93 3.39 6.88 -6.07
C PHE A 93 2.66 8.15 -5.61
N LYS A 94 2.93 9.28 -6.26
CA LYS A 94 2.19 10.54 -6.01
C LYS A 94 0.71 10.42 -6.33
N ASP A 95 0.38 9.74 -7.43
CA ASP A 95 -1.01 9.50 -7.83
C ASP A 95 -1.74 8.60 -6.80
N ALA A 96 -1.10 7.56 -6.29
CA ALA A 96 -1.65 6.69 -5.24
C ALA A 96 -2.01 7.48 -3.97
N ILE A 97 -1.11 8.38 -3.53
CA ILE A 97 -1.36 9.26 -2.38
C ILE A 97 -2.53 10.21 -2.67
N ARG A 98 -2.59 10.80 -3.86
CA ARG A 98 -3.72 11.67 -4.26
C ARG A 98 -5.03 10.89 -4.21
N THR A 99 -5.08 9.69 -4.76
CA THR A 99 -6.27 8.82 -4.71
C THR A 99 -6.69 8.49 -3.27
N ALA A 100 -5.74 8.20 -2.37
CA ALA A 100 -6.04 7.94 -0.96
C ALA A 100 -6.56 9.17 -0.22
N ARG A 101 -6.06 10.37 -0.56
CA ARG A 101 -6.61 11.63 -0.04
C ARG A 101 -8.03 11.88 -0.53
N ASP A 102 -8.27 11.71 -1.82
CA ASP A 102 -9.59 11.91 -2.43
C ASP A 102 -10.64 10.91 -1.88
N ALA A 103 -10.19 9.71 -1.50
CA ALA A 103 -11.00 8.69 -0.84
C ALA A 103 -11.15 8.89 0.68
N LEU A 104 -10.52 9.92 1.26
CA LEU A 104 -10.50 10.20 2.71
C LEU A 104 -9.94 9.04 3.55
N THR A 105 -9.03 8.25 2.99
CA THR A 105 -8.36 7.13 3.67
C THR A 105 -6.91 7.42 4.03
N CYS A 106 -6.36 8.56 3.57
CA CYS A 106 -5.03 9.02 3.94
C CYS A 106 -5.12 10.02 5.09
N GLY A 107 -4.44 9.74 6.20
CA GLY A 107 -4.36 10.63 7.36
C GLY A 107 -2.94 11.08 7.63
N THR A 108 -2.70 11.58 8.85
CA THR A 108 -1.42 12.22 9.21
C THR A 108 -0.25 11.24 9.19
N GLU A 109 -0.45 9.97 9.52
CA GLU A 109 0.65 9.00 9.61
C GLU A 109 1.21 8.66 8.23
N LEU A 110 0.33 8.29 7.30
CA LEU A 110 0.71 8.01 5.92
C LEU A 110 1.23 9.27 5.23
N GLU A 111 0.60 10.44 5.43
CA GLU A 111 1.11 11.69 4.86
C GLU A 111 2.53 12.01 5.32
N GLN A 112 2.82 11.85 6.62
CA GLN A 112 4.18 12.08 7.14
C GLN A 112 5.17 11.04 6.62
N ALA A 113 4.78 9.77 6.52
CA ALA A 113 5.63 8.72 5.96
C ALA A 113 5.97 9.03 4.50
N PHE A 114 4.98 9.39 3.69
CA PHE A 114 5.17 9.74 2.29
C PHE A 114 5.99 11.01 2.07
N SER A 115 5.76 12.05 2.89
CA SER A 115 6.51 13.32 2.81
C SER A 115 8.00 13.15 3.11
N LYS A 116 8.39 12.14 3.90
CA LYS A 116 9.81 11.83 4.18
C LYS A 116 10.48 11.01 3.08
N VAL A 117 9.68 10.44 2.17
CA VAL A 117 10.12 9.54 1.11
C VAL A 117 10.26 10.26 -0.23
N LEU A 118 9.38 11.24 -0.49
CA LEU A 118 9.38 12.10 -1.68
C LEU A 118 10.35 13.28 -1.54
#